data_AF-A0A7V2IL98-F1
#
_entry.id   AF-A0A7V2IL98-F1
#
_cell.length_a   1.000
_cell.length_b   1.000
_cell.length_c   1.000
_cell.angle_alpha   90.00
_cell.angle_beta   90.00
_cell.angle_gamma   90.00
#
_symmetry.space_group_name_H-M   'P 1'
#
loop_
_entity.id
_entity.type
_entity.pdbx_description
1 polymer ?
#
loop_
_entity_poly.entity_id
_entity_poly.type
_entity_poly.pdbx_seq_one_letter_code
_entity_poly.pdbx_strand_id
1 'polypeptide(L)'
;MRFEFDPRKSDSNKARHGIDFRQAQAMWDDPDVIEVPLKTDDDPRFLVVGRIGQKQWAAIITYRGDAIRLISVRRARKEEVSIYEGS
;
A
#
# COMPACT_ATOMS: atom_id res chain seq x y z
N MET A 1 -9.99 10.98 -2.14
CA MET A 1 -10.05 9.53 -1.84
C MET A 1 -10.41 9.32 -0.39
N ARG A 2 -11.20 8.27 -0.08
CA ARG A 2 -11.52 7.88 1.30
C ARG A 2 -10.68 6.66 1.68
N PHE A 3 -9.96 6.74 2.79
CA PHE A 3 -9.16 5.63 3.30
C PHE A 3 -9.76 5.08 4.59
N GLU A 4 -9.80 3.76 4.70
CA GLU A 4 -10.28 3.04 5.87
C GLU A 4 -9.24 2.05 6.36
N PHE A 5 -9.08 1.95 7.68
CA PHE A 5 -8.21 0.96 8.29
C PHE A 5 -8.49 0.86 9.77
N ASP A 6 -8.06 -0.24 10.37
CA ASP A 6 -8.07 -0.41 11.82
C ASP A 6 -6.89 0.38 12.44
N PRO A 7 -7.14 1.35 13.34
CA PRO A 7 -6.09 2.12 13.99
C PRO A 7 -5.09 1.26 14.77
N ARG A 8 -5.53 0.19 15.44
CA ARG A 8 -4.64 -0.71 16.19
C ARG A 8 -3.72 -1.46 15.23
N LYS A 9 -4.25 -1.83 14.06
CA LYS A 9 -3.47 -2.45 13.00
C LYS A 9 -2.46 -1.47 12.41
N SER A 10 -2.85 -0.20 12.24
CA SER A 10 -1.95 0.86 11.80
C SER A 10 -0.77 1.04 12.76
N ASP A 11 -1.01 1.07 14.07
CA ASP A 11 0.04 1.18 15.09
C ASP A 11 0.96 -0.03 15.09
N SER A 12 0.39 -1.23 14.98
CA SER A 12 1.14 -2.48 14.86
C SER A 12 2.00 -2.52 13.60
N ASN A 13 1.47 -2.00 12.48
CA ASN A 13 2.19 -1.89 11.23
C ASN A 13 3.37 -0.93 11.36
N LYS A 14 3.17 0.21 12.04
CA LYS A 14 4.24 1.18 12.33
C LYS A 14 5.35 0.56 13.14
N ALA A 15 5.02 -0.16 14.20
CA ALA A 15 5.99 -0.84 15.04
C ALA A 15 6.81 -1.89 14.25
N ARG A 16 6.16 -2.62 13.33
CA ARG A 16 6.79 -3.70 12.56
C ARG A 16 7.56 -3.23 11.32
N HIS A 17 7.07 -2.21 10.63
CA HIS A 17 7.54 -1.80 9.31
C HIS A 17 8.05 -0.35 9.23
N GLY A 18 7.90 0.42 10.30
CA GLY A 18 8.37 1.80 10.40
C GLY A 18 7.44 2.84 9.77
N ILE A 19 6.28 2.43 9.26
CA ILE A 19 5.26 3.33 8.69
C ILE A 19 3.85 2.91 9.13
N ASP A 20 3.04 3.90 9.48
CA ASP A 20 1.62 3.69 9.75
C ASP A 20 0.75 3.87 8.49
N PHE A 21 -0.52 3.50 8.57
CA PHE A 21 -1.43 3.61 7.43
C PHE A 21 -1.87 5.04 7.11
N ARG A 22 -1.61 6.01 7.99
CA ARG A 22 -1.85 7.43 7.67
C ARG A 22 -0.72 7.94 6.79
N GLN A 23 0.53 7.66 7.17
CA GLN A 23 1.72 7.99 6.39
C GLN A 23 1.73 7.27 5.04
N ALA A 24 1.28 6.02 4.99
CA ALA A 24 1.20 5.26 3.74
C ALA A 24 0.25 5.85 2.69
N GLN A 25 -0.70 6.71 3.07
CA GLN A 25 -1.59 7.38 2.12
C GLN A 25 -0.84 8.29 1.16
N ALA A 26 0.35 8.77 1.54
CA ALA A 26 1.21 9.56 0.67
C ALA A 26 1.69 8.76 -0.57
N MET A 27 1.56 7.43 -0.59
CA MET A 27 1.83 6.64 -1.80
C MET A 27 0.93 7.02 -2.98
N TRP A 28 -0.26 7.56 -2.72
CA TRP A 28 -1.19 7.99 -3.77
C TRP A 28 -0.93 9.42 -4.26
N ASP A 29 0.01 10.14 -3.64
CA ASP A 29 0.51 11.42 -4.14
C ASP A 29 1.67 11.21 -5.15
N ASP A 30 2.16 9.98 -5.26
CA ASP A 30 3.20 9.59 -6.20
C ASP A 30 2.59 9.38 -7.60
N PRO A 31 2.98 10.17 -8.62
CA PRO A 31 2.40 10.06 -9.96
C PRO A 31 2.71 8.72 -10.64
N ASP A 32 3.78 8.07 -10.22
CA ASP A 32 4.26 6.79 -10.79
C ASP A 32 3.68 5.58 -10.02
N VAL A 33 2.74 5.79 -9.10
CA VAL A 33 2.18 4.71 -8.29
C VAL A 33 1.57 3.62 -9.17
N ILE A 34 1.98 2.37 -8.95
CA ILE A 34 1.44 1.22 -9.66
C ILE A 34 0.48 0.44 -8.77
N GLU A 35 -0.55 -0.11 -9.39
CA GLU A 35 -1.48 -1.04 -8.76
C GLU A 35 -1.48 -2.37 -9.52
N VAL A 36 -1.31 -3.46 -8.79
CA VAL A 36 -1.29 -4.82 -9.32
C VAL A 36 -2.35 -5.66 -8.62
N PRO A 37 -3.32 -6.23 -9.35
CA PRO A 37 -4.32 -7.12 -8.77
C PRO A 37 -3.65 -8.41 -8.26
N LEU A 38 -3.97 -8.80 -7.03
CA LEU A 38 -3.53 -10.06 -6.44
C LEU A 38 -4.61 -11.12 -6.64
N LYS A 39 -4.19 -12.32 -7.05
CA LYS A 39 -5.08 -13.49 -7.09
C LYS A 39 -5.35 -13.93 -5.65
N THR A 40 -6.55 -13.65 -5.16
CA THR A 40 -7.05 -14.11 -3.86
C THR A 40 -8.35 -14.85 -4.07
N ASP A 41 -8.56 -15.95 -3.35
CA ASP A 41 -9.81 -16.73 -3.41
C ASP A 41 -10.99 -15.99 -2.72
N ASP A 42 -10.67 -14.98 -1.90
CA ASP A 42 -11.63 -14.11 -1.18
C ASP A 42 -11.79 -12.73 -1.86
N ASP A 43 -12.21 -11.70 -1.09
CA ASP A 43 -12.26 -10.28 -1.46
C ASP A 43 -11.07 -9.85 -2.33
N PRO A 44 -11.29 -9.21 -3.50
CA PRO A 44 -10.21 -8.75 -4.37
C PRO A 44 -9.21 -7.87 -3.62
N ARG A 45 -7.93 -8.25 -3.68
CA ARG A 45 -6.83 -7.48 -3.10
C ARG A 45 -5.92 -6.94 -4.16
N PHE A 46 -5.32 -5.80 -3.87
CA PHE A 46 -4.41 -5.12 -4.76
C PHE A 46 -3.11 -4.83 -4.02
N LEU A 47 -2.01 -5.02 -4.72
CA LEU A 47 -0.69 -4.56 -4.32
C LEU A 47 -0.47 -3.19 -4.96
N VAL A 48 -0.33 -2.18 -4.14
CA VAL A 48 0.05 -0.83 -4.57
C VAL A 48 1.52 -0.64 -4.25
N VAL A 49 2.32 -0.24 -5.24
CA VAL A 49 3.74 0.07 -5.06
C VAL A 49 3.94 1.52 -5.45
N GLY A 50 4.57 2.27 -4.56
CA GLY A 50 4.77 3.70 -4.74
C GLY A 50 5.84 4.22 -3.80
N ARG A 51 6.23 5.47 -4.01
CA ARG A 51 7.32 6.11 -3.29
C ARG A 51 6.79 7.12 -2.29
N ILE A 52 7.35 7.07 -1.08
CA ILE A 52 7.19 8.12 -0.07
C ILE A 52 8.57 8.68 0.25
N GLY A 53 8.82 9.92 -0.13
CA GLY A 53 10.14 10.55 -0.03
C GLY A 53 11.17 9.82 -0.90
N GLN A 54 12.24 9.32 -0.30
CA GLN A 54 13.33 8.59 -0.99
C GLN A 54 13.16 7.06 -0.91
N LYS A 55 11.97 6.58 -0.56
CA LYS A 55 11.73 5.22 -0.12
C LYS A 55 10.53 4.62 -0.84
N GLN A 56 10.72 3.46 -1.48
CA GLN A 56 9.65 2.68 -2.08
C GLN A 56 8.95 1.82 -1.01
N TRP A 57 7.64 1.77 -1.10
CA TRP A 57 6.73 1.06 -0.20
C TRP A 57 5.75 0.23 -1.02
N ALA A 58 5.28 -0.84 -0.41
CA ALA A 58 4.28 -1.74 -0.95
C ALA A 58 3.12 -1.82 0.05
N ALA A 59 1.93 -1.46 -0.40
CA ALA A 59 0.69 -1.52 0.35
C ALA A 59 -0.22 -2.62 -0.21
N ILE A 60 -0.84 -3.39 0.68
CA ILE A 60 -1.92 -4.29 0.32
C ILE A 60 -3.24 -3.62 0.69
N ILE A 61 -4.12 -3.48 -0.29
CA ILE A 61 -5.42 -2.84 -0.13
C ILE A 61 -6.56 -3.75 -0.62
N THR A 62 -7.77 -3.37 -0.28
CA THR A 62 -8.99 -3.83 -0.94
C THR A 62 -9.93 -2.63 -1.12
N TYR A 63 -10.76 -2.67 -2.16
CA TYR A 63 -11.77 -1.64 -2.43
C TYR A 63 -13.10 -2.03 -1.80
N ARG A 64 -13.74 -1.09 -1.10
CA ARG A 64 -15.09 -1.24 -0.53
C ARG A 64 -15.94 -0.04 -0.92
N GLY A 65 -16.68 -0.18 -2.02
CA GLY A 65 -17.32 0.96 -2.68
C GLY A 65 -16.26 1.99 -3.07
N ASP A 66 -16.43 3.23 -2.64
CA ASP A 66 -15.51 4.34 -2.95
C ASP A 66 -14.35 4.49 -1.95
N ALA A 67 -14.22 3.54 -1.01
CA ALA A 67 -13.19 3.56 0.03
C ALA A 67 -12.08 2.55 -0.23
N ILE A 68 -10.84 2.97 0.02
CA ILE A 68 -9.66 2.12 0.00
C ILE A 68 -9.38 1.64 1.42
N ARG A 69 -9.50 0.34 1.65
CA ARG A 69 -9.17 -0.26 2.93
C ARG A 69 -7.71 -0.71 2.94
N LEU A 70 -6.86 -0.05 3.74
CA LEU A 70 -5.48 -0.48 3.93
C LEU A 70 -5.44 -1.72 4.83
N ILE A 71 -4.80 -2.77 4.33
CA ILE A 71 -4.65 -4.05 5.03
C ILE A 71 -3.26 -4.16 5.63
N SER A 72 -2.20 -3.81 4.89
CA SER A 72 -0.81 -3.93 5.32
C SER A 72 0.08 -3.00 4.51
N VAL A 73 1.16 -2.49 5.09
CA VAL A 73 2.15 -1.67 4.37
C VAL A 73 3.54 -2.07 4.82
N ARG A 74 4.43 -2.31 3.87
CA ARG A 74 5.81 -2.70 4.12
C ARG A 74 6.76 -2.08 3.10
N ARG A 75 8.05 -2.28 3.32
CA ARG A 75 9.04 -1.99 2.27
C ARG A 75 8.75 -2.82 1.03
N ALA A 76 8.83 -2.17 -0.13
CA ALA A 76 8.76 -2.83 -1.41
C ALA A 76 9.93 -3.81 -1.54
N ARG A 77 9.66 -5.00 -2.07
CA ARG A 77 10.69 -5.98 -2.43
C ARG A 77 11.39 -5.51 -3.70
N LYS A 78 12.60 -5.99 -3.93
CA LYS A 78 13.37 -5.64 -5.14
C LYS A 78 12.57 -5.89 -6.42
N GLU A 79 11.88 -7.01 -6.51
CA GLU A 79 11.02 -7.36 -7.65
C GLU A 79 9.87 -6.36 -7.85
N GLU A 80 9.23 -5.92 -6.75
CA GLU A 80 8.14 -4.93 -6.79
C GLU A 80 8.65 -3.55 -7.21
N VAL A 81 9.86 -3.17 -6.75
CA VAL A 81 10.54 -1.94 -7.17
C VAL A 81 10.89 -2.02 -8.65
N SER A 82 11.39 -3.16 -9.15
CA SER A 82 11.71 -3.32 -10.57
C SER A 82 10.48 -3.20 -11.47
N ILE A 83 9.30 -3.67 -11.02
CA ILE A 83 8.05 -3.46 -11.77
C ILE A 83 7.65 -1.99 -11.75
N TYR A 84 7.80 -1.30 -10.61
CA TYR A 84 7.49 0.12 -10.47
C TYR A 84 8.43 1.02 -11.29
N GLU A 85 9.75 0.79 -11.24
CA GLU A 85 10.75 1.60 -11.97
C GLU A 85 10.82 1.27 -13.47
N GLY A 86 10.26 0.13 -13.88
CA GLY A 86 10.20 -0.28 -15.28
C GLY A 86 8.87 0.02 -15.97
N SER A 87 7.92 0.67 -15.28
CA SER A 87 6.60 1.04 -15.81
C SER A 87 6.61 2.38 -16.56
#